data_AF-A0A952RUI1-F1
#
_entry.id   AF-A0A952RUI1-F1
#
_cell.length_a   1.000
_cell.length_b   1.000
_cell.length_c   1.000
_cell.angle_alpha   90.00
_cell.angle_beta   90.00
_cell.angle_gamma   90.00
#
_symmetry.space_group_name_H-M   'P 1'
#
loop_
_entity.id
_entity.type
_entity.pdbx_description
1 polymer ?
#
loop_
_entity_poly.entity_id
_entity_poly.type
_entity_poly.pdbx_seq_one_letter_code
_entity_poly.pdbx_strand_id
1 'polypeptide(L)'
;MPFPFVLILAELATPHAAASRAASPPVIDGRLDDGVWSDAALTESFVQKFPNEGRPPAEKTSFRVLYDDTSLYVGIDCEQTADP
;
A
#
# COMPACT_ATOMS: atom_id res chain seq x y z
N MET A 1 31.48 -33.04 -3.16
CA MET A 1 30.11 -32.48 -3.20
C MET A 1 30.15 -31.12 -2.52
N PRO A 2 30.31 -29.99 -3.25
CA PRO A 2 30.14 -28.67 -2.66
C PRO A 2 28.67 -28.26 -2.72
N PHE A 3 28.13 -27.82 -1.59
CA PHE A 3 26.83 -27.14 -1.52
C PHE A 3 26.90 -25.86 -2.37
N PRO A 4 25.93 -25.57 -3.25
CA PRO A 4 25.93 -24.30 -3.97
C PRO A 4 25.55 -23.20 -2.98
N PHE A 5 26.49 -22.30 -2.75
CA PHE A 5 26.25 -21.01 -2.12
C PHE A 5 25.38 -20.21 -3.09
N VAL A 6 24.06 -20.28 -2.94
CA VAL A 6 23.14 -19.42 -3.69
C VAL A 6 23.31 -18.02 -3.13
N LEU A 7 24.12 -17.22 -3.81
CA LEU A 7 24.16 -15.78 -3.61
C LEU A 7 22.82 -15.24 -4.13
N ILE A 8 21.82 -15.13 -3.26
CA ILE A 8 20.67 -14.28 -3.53
C ILE A 8 21.23 -12.85 -3.48
N LEU A 9 21.56 -12.29 -4.64
CA LEU A 9 21.53 -10.85 -4.80
C LEU A 9 20.11 -10.44 -4.42
N ALA A 10 19.94 -9.90 -3.22
CA ALA A 10 18.72 -9.17 -2.90
C ALA A 10 18.70 -7.99 -3.86
N GLU A 11 18.10 -8.20 -5.04
CA GLU A 11 17.50 -7.11 -5.79
C GLU A 11 16.65 -6.38 -4.76
N LEU A 12 17.01 -5.13 -4.42
CA LEU A 12 16.20 -4.34 -3.49
C LEU A 12 14.84 -4.25 -4.14
N ALA A 13 13.89 -5.09 -3.71
CA ALA A 13 12.56 -5.16 -4.28
C ALA A 13 12.00 -3.74 -4.22
N THR A 14 11.92 -3.09 -5.38
CA THR A 14 11.44 -1.73 -5.47
C THR A 14 10.02 -1.73 -4.92
N PRO A 15 9.71 -0.84 -3.96
CA PRO A 15 8.36 -0.75 -3.43
C PRO A 15 7.39 -0.55 -4.59
N HIS A 16 6.46 -1.48 -4.73
CA HIS A 16 5.43 -1.44 -5.74
C HIS A 16 4.09 -1.77 -5.10
N ALA A 17 3.02 -1.27 -5.70
CA ALA A 17 1.66 -1.58 -5.31
C ALA A 17 0.88 -2.02 -6.55
N ALA A 18 -0.02 -2.98 -6.37
CA ALA A 18 -0.92 -3.40 -7.42
C ALA A 18 -2.12 -2.44 -7.47
N ALA A 19 -2.51 -2.05 -8.69
CA ALA A 19 -3.77 -1.37 -8.94
C ALA A 19 -4.79 -2.36 -9.47
N SER A 20 -6.02 -2.29 -8.98
CA SER A 20 -7.12 -3.16 -9.43
C SER A 20 -8.10 -2.36 -10.31
N ARG A 21 -8.66 -2.98 -11.34
CA ARG A 21 -9.63 -2.28 -12.20
C ARG A 21 -10.97 -2.18 -11.48
N ALA A 22 -11.51 -0.97 -11.38
CA ALA A 22 -12.82 -0.72 -10.79
C ALA A 22 -13.94 -1.17 -11.75
N ALA A 23 -14.92 -1.91 -11.22
CA ALA A 23 -16.14 -2.25 -11.97
C ALA A 23 -17.08 -1.03 -12.12
N SER A 24 -17.06 -0.15 -11.12
CA SER A 24 -17.76 1.12 -11.09
C SER A 24 -16.91 2.16 -10.35
N PRO A 25 -16.96 3.44 -10.74
CA PRO A 25 -16.19 4.48 -10.06
C PRO A 25 -16.66 4.63 -8.60
N PRO A 26 -15.75 4.73 -7.62
CA PRO A 26 -16.12 5.05 -6.24
C PRO A 26 -16.59 6.50 -6.12
N VAL A 27 -17.37 6.78 -5.07
CA VAL A 27 -17.72 8.14 -4.69
C VAL A 27 -16.52 8.81 -4.02
N ILE A 28 -16.17 10.02 -4.44
CA ILE A 28 -15.02 10.75 -3.91
C ILE A 28 -15.46 11.66 -2.76
N ASP A 29 -15.79 11.06 -1.63
CA ASP A 29 -16.23 11.76 -0.41
C ASP A 29 -15.29 11.54 0.80
N GLY A 30 -14.20 10.80 0.61
CA GLY A 30 -13.22 10.48 1.64
C GLY A 30 -13.55 9.25 2.47
N ARG A 31 -14.63 8.51 2.15
CA ARG A 31 -15.00 7.25 2.81
C ARG A 31 -14.54 6.07 1.95
N LEU A 32 -14.01 5.03 2.58
CA LEU A 32 -13.57 3.80 1.92
C LEU A 32 -14.56 2.64 2.11
N ASP A 33 -15.86 2.96 2.22
CA ASP A 33 -16.94 1.99 2.45
C ASP A 33 -17.64 1.51 1.16
N ASP A 34 -17.33 2.10 0.01
CA ASP A 34 -17.78 1.57 -1.29
C ASP A 34 -17.27 0.15 -1.54
N GLY A 35 -18.14 -0.73 -2.02
CA GLY A 35 -17.82 -2.14 -2.25
C GLY A 35 -16.61 -2.37 -3.17
N VAL A 36 -16.37 -1.48 -4.14
CA VAL A 36 -15.25 -1.56 -5.07
C VAL A 36 -13.87 -1.50 -4.38
N TRP A 37 -13.78 -0.91 -3.18
CA TRP A 37 -12.56 -0.90 -2.39
C TRP A 37 -12.20 -2.27 -1.80
N SER A 38 -13.19 -3.15 -1.60
CA SER A 38 -12.96 -4.49 -1.04
C SER A 38 -12.22 -5.39 -2.02
N ASP A 39 -12.36 -5.15 -3.32
CA ASP A 39 -11.69 -5.91 -4.38
C ASP A 39 -10.26 -5.41 -4.65
N ALA A 40 -9.89 -4.23 -4.13
CA ALA A 40 -8.58 -3.65 -4.35
C ALA A 40 -7.51 -4.28 -3.46
N ALA A 41 -6.33 -4.53 -4.03
CA ALA A 41 -5.16 -4.97 -3.27
C ALA A 41 -4.79 -3.97 -2.17
N LEU A 42 -4.75 -4.45 -0.93
CA LEU A 42 -4.35 -3.66 0.23
C LEU A 42 -2.82 -3.62 0.34
N THR A 43 -2.27 -2.41 0.42
CA THR A 43 -0.83 -2.19 0.65
C THR A 43 -0.60 -1.56 2.02
N GLU A 44 0.22 -2.24 2.85
CA GLU A 44 0.54 -1.83 4.22
C GLU A 44 2.06 -1.75 4.47
N SER A 45 2.88 -2.07 3.46
CA SER A 45 4.34 -2.22 3.57
C SER A 45 5.08 -0.88 3.57
N PHE A 46 4.66 0.04 4.43
CA PHE A 46 5.32 1.32 4.63
C PHE A 46 6.54 1.18 5.56
N VAL A 47 7.50 2.08 5.36
CA VAL A 47 8.65 2.25 6.26
C VAL A 47 8.64 3.68 6.79
N GLN A 48 8.99 3.82 8.06
CA GLN A 48 9.06 5.10 8.73
C GLN A 48 10.22 5.90 8.15
N LYS A 49 9.95 7.16 7.77
CA LYS A 49 10.99 8.09 7.31
C LYS A 49 11.58 8.92 8.46
N PHE A 50 10.77 9.25 9.46
CA PHE A 50 11.14 10.07 10.61
C PHE A 50 10.23 9.71 11.82
N PRO A 51 10.68 9.85 13.09
CA PRO A 51 12.05 10.10 13.53
C PRO A 51 13.00 8.91 13.41
N ASN A 52 12.48 7.68 13.37
CA ASN A 52 13.29 6.46 13.31
C ASN A 52 13.24 5.87 11.91
N GLU A 53 14.14 6.32 11.04
CA GLU A 53 14.19 5.89 9.64
C GLU A 53 14.33 4.36 9.49
N GLY A 54 13.60 3.78 8.53
CA GLY A 54 13.67 2.36 8.16
C GLY A 54 12.96 1.40 9.13
N ARG A 55 12.35 1.89 10.21
CA ARG A 55 11.52 1.09 11.11
C ARG A 55 10.09 0.91 10.57
N PRO A 56 9.32 -0.08 11.07
CA PRO A 56 7.87 -0.06 10.88
C PRO A 56 7.27 1.28 11.36
N PRO A 57 6.26 1.81 10.67
CA PRO A 57 5.64 3.07 11.05
C PRO A 57 4.94 2.95 12.41
N ALA A 58 5.05 4.00 13.24
CA ALA A 58 4.42 4.07 14.55
C ALA A 58 2.88 4.09 14.46
N GLU A 59 2.35 4.72 13.43
CA GLU A 59 0.93 4.78 13.12
C GLU A 59 0.68 3.98 11.84
N LYS A 60 -0.36 3.15 11.84
CA LYS A 60 -0.64 2.28 10.70
C LYS A 60 -1.18 3.11 9.54
N THR A 61 -0.55 2.97 8.38
CA THR A 61 -1.06 3.50 7.12
C THR A 61 -1.32 2.34 6.17
N SER A 62 -2.49 2.35 5.55
CA SER A 62 -2.84 1.42 4.50
C SER A 62 -3.37 2.17 3.30
N PHE A 63 -3.12 1.66 2.10
CA PHE A 63 -3.71 2.24 0.89
C PHE A 63 -4.14 1.18 -0.11
N ARG A 64 -5.07 1.60 -0.97
CA ARG A 64 -5.60 0.84 -2.09
C ARG A 64 -5.56 1.70 -3.34
N VAL A 65 -5.29 1.06 -4.48
CA VAL A 65 -5.27 1.74 -5.78
C VAL A 65 -6.27 1.07 -6.70
N LEU A 66 -7.17 1.87 -7.23
CA LEU A 66 -8.14 1.47 -8.25
C LEU A 66 -7.95 2.30 -9.52
N TYR A 67 -8.38 1.79 -10.66
CA TYR A 67 -8.40 2.55 -11.90
C TYR A 67 -9.57 2.14 -12.80
N ASP A 68 -9.98 3.05 -13.66
CA ASP A 68 -10.84 2.77 -14.82
C ASP A 68 -10.21 3.33 -16.11
N ASP A 69 -10.98 3.48 -17.18
CA ASP A 69 -10.47 3.94 -18.48
C ASP A 69 -10.04 5.42 -18.46
N THR A 70 -10.43 6.19 -17.43
CA THR A 70 -10.27 7.65 -17.37
C THR A 70 -9.61 8.15 -16.09
N SER A 71 -9.65 7.37 -15.01
CA SER A 71 -9.31 7.84 -13.66
C SER A 71 -8.44 6.84 -12.90
N LEU A 72 -7.53 7.39 -12.08
CA LEU A 72 -6.79 6.66 -11.05
C LEU A 72 -7.33 7.10 -9.68
N TYR A 73 -7.75 6.14 -8.87
CA TYR A 73 -8.29 6.35 -7.53
C TYR A 73 -7.31 5.82 -6.49
N VAL A 74 -7.00 6.64 -5.49
CA VAL A 74 -6.11 6.28 -4.40
C VAL A 74 -6.85 6.51 -3.08
N GLY A 75 -7.15 5.43 -2.38
CA GLY A 75 -7.74 5.46 -1.05
C GLY A 75 -6.66 5.24 -0.01
N ILE A 76 -6.53 6.15 0.97
CA ILE A 76 -5.53 6.09 2.03
C ILE A 76 -6.27 6.11 3.37
N ASP A 77 -5.96 5.14 4.22
CA ASP A 77 -6.41 5.08 5.60
C ASP A 77 -5.20 5.28 6.52
N CYS A 78 -5.28 6.29 7.37
CA CYS A 78 -4.24 6.68 8.30
C CYS A 78 -4.80 6.62 9.71
N GLU A 79 -4.37 5.62 10.47
CA GLU A 79 -4.68 5.56 11.90
C GLU A 79 -3.90 6.67 12.62
N GLN A 80 -4.54 7.32 13.59
CA GLN A 80 -3.90 8.29 14.47
C GLN A 80 -4.31 7.95 15.89
N THR A 81 -3.34 7.45 16.66
CA THR A 81 -3.55 7.03 18.04
C THR A 81 -2.95 8.04 19.02
N ALA A 82 -1.96 8.84 18.59
CA ALA A 82 -1.38 9.90 19.39
C ALA A 82 -2.20 11.21 19.36
N ASP A 83 -2.41 11.79 20.54
CA ASP A 83 -2.92 13.17 20.70
C ASP A 83 -1.79 14.15 20.33
N PRO A 84 -2.05 15.21 19.53
CA PRO A 84 -1.01 16.12 19.02
C PRO A 84 -0.23 16.90 20.08
#